data_AF-A0A8S1RAC6-F1
#
_entry.id   AF-A0A8S1RAC6-F1
#
_cell.length_a   1.000
_cell.length_b   1.000
_cell.length_c   1.000
_cell.angle_alpha   90.00
_cell.angle_beta   90.00
_cell.angle_gamma   90.00
#
_symmetry.space_group_name_H-M   'P 1'
#
loop_
_entity.id
_entity.type
_entity.pdbx_description
1 polymer ?
#
loop_
_entity_poly.entity_id
_entity_poly.type
_entity_poly.pdbx_seq_one_letter_code
_entity_poly.pdbx_strand_id
1 'polypeptide(L)'
;MDGSNLTSSGQKELQTFLNFFNLKKQEAMTEIELEFKDFSKFQVSDTLYNKDDVQELLKKLEANLEVLMNKEVSKIIHMCGVYVKIFLSVCSDQEFHADFNFIENAKIIEQMKILEKGGTIVEDKPLQSKIRYSRLPTIDTALQKQMEEMAKENDFLKQYNQKLQNELILLKKEQVSDADQVGSFQDQINQLKQENQQLKQEMEKKLNDCVQFKTLKQMIQEKNQQIKELQMKLQ
;
A
#
# COMPACT_ATOMS: atom_id res chain seq x y z
N MET A 1 27.18 -17.00 38.35
CA MET A 1 26.70 -17.91 37.28
C MET A 1 27.12 -17.28 35.97
N ASP A 2 28.03 -17.94 35.27
CA ASP A 2 28.57 -17.50 33.98
C ASP A 2 27.50 -17.66 32.89
N GLY A 3 26.68 -16.62 32.73
CA GLY A 3 25.46 -16.63 31.93
C GLY A 3 25.65 -16.20 30.47
N SER A 4 26.69 -16.66 29.76
CA SER A 4 26.96 -16.16 28.40
C SER A 4 27.39 -17.19 27.38
N ASN A 5 27.23 -18.50 27.62
CA ASN A 5 27.53 -19.50 26.60
C ASN A 5 26.30 -20.39 26.33
N LEU A 6 25.77 -20.31 25.09
CA LEU A 6 24.82 -21.31 24.62
C LEU A 6 25.49 -22.67 24.66
N THR A 7 24.81 -23.64 25.26
CA THR A 7 25.26 -25.04 25.24
C THR A 7 25.37 -25.53 23.80
N SER A 8 26.18 -26.56 23.53
CA SER A 8 26.26 -27.16 22.19
C SER A 8 24.87 -27.59 21.65
N SER A 9 23.96 -28.00 22.55
CA SER A 9 22.56 -28.25 22.20
C SER A 9 21.83 -26.97 21.76
N GLY A 10 21.98 -25.88 22.52
CA GLY A 10 21.41 -24.58 22.17
C GLY A 10 21.95 -24.02 20.86
N GLN A 11 23.25 -24.18 20.58
CA GLN A 11 23.84 -23.77 19.30
C GLN A 11 23.24 -24.53 18.11
N LYS A 12 22.99 -25.84 18.26
CA LYS A 12 22.31 -26.64 17.21
C LYS A 12 20.86 -26.21 16.99
N GLU A 13 20.14 -25.92 18.07
CA GLU A 13 18.76 -25.45 17.99
C GLU A 13 18.68 -24.07 17.31
N LEU A 14 19.57 -23.16 17.68
CA LEU A 14 19.71 -21.85 17.04
C LEU A 14 20.09 -21.98 15.55
N GLN A 15 20.98 -22.90 15.21
CA GLN A 15 21.32 -23.17 13.80
C GLN A 15 20.12 -23.68 13.02
N THR A 16 19.30 -24.55 13.64
CA THR A 16 18.07 -25.08 13.02
C THR A 16 17.07 -23.95 12.78
N PHE A 17 16.92 -23.05 13.74
CA PHE A 17 16.11 -21.83 13.62
C PHE A 17 16.60 -20.94 12.47
N LEU A 18 17.90 -20.63 12.39
CA LEU A 18 18.46 -19.80 11.31
C LEU A 18 18.26 -20.43 9.93
N ASN A 19 18.46 -21.75 9.81
CA ASN A 19 18.22 -22.48 8.57
C ASN A 19 16.76 -22.42 8.13
N PHE A 20 15.82 -22.56 9.07
CA PHE A 20 14.39 -22.42 8.78
C PHE A 20 14.06 -21.03 8.23
N PHE A 21 14.51 -19.95 8.89
CA PHE A 21 14.23 -18.60 8.42
C PHE A 21 14.93 -18.25 7.10
N ASN A 22 16.10 -18.84 6.83
CA ASN A 22 16.72 -18.73 5.51
C ASN A 22 15.92 -19.42 4.41
N LEU A 23 15.35 -20.58 4.69
CA LEU A 23 14.43 -21.23 3.77
C LEU A 23 13.21 -20.33 3.50
N LYS A 24 12.63 -19.72 4.56
CA LYS A 24 11.53 -18.77 4.40
C LYS A 24 11.91 -17.52 3.63
N LYS A 25 13.13 -17.02 3.79
CA LYS A 25 13.68 -15.93 2.97
C LYS A 25 13.77 -16.34 1.49
N GLN A 26 14.26 -17.55 1.20
CA GLN A 26 14.35 -18.06 -0.18
C GLN A 26 12.97 -18.26 -0.82
N GLU A 27 12.01 -18.78 -0.06
CA GLU A 27 10.60 -18.88 -0.50
C GLU A 27 10.06 -17.50 -0.87
N ALA A 28 10.20 -16.50 0.01
CA ALA A 28 9.74 -15.13 -0.25
C ALA A 28 10.42 -14.48 -1.47
N MET A 29 11.73 -14.70 -1.65
CA MET A 29 12.44 -14.23 -2.86
C MET A 29 11.93 -14.92 -4.13
N THR A 30 11.61 -16.21 -4.05
CA THR A 30 11.05 -16.96 -5.18
C THR A 30 9.68 -16.41 -5.58
N GLU A 31 8.81 -16.07 -4.61
CA GLU A 31 7.52 -15.44 -4.89
C GLU A 31 7.67 -14.08 -5.59
N ILE A 32 8.64 -13.26 -5.15
CA ILE A 32 8.97 -11.98 -5.80
C ILE A 32 9.44 -12.22 -7.24
N GLU A 33 10.32 -13.19 -7.47
CA GLU A 33 10.77 -13.56 -8.81
C GLU A 33 9.63 -14.04 -9.73
N LEU A 34 8.63 -14.75 -9.17
CA LEU A 34 7.45 -15.17 -9.91
C LEU A 34 6.61 -13.97 -10.34
N GLU A 35 6.40 -12.99 -9.47
CA GLU A 35 5.68 -11.75 -9.83
C GLU A 35 6.37 -11.01 -10.99
N PHE A 36 7.71 -10.93 -10.97
CA PHE A 36 8.46 -10.35 -12.09
C PHE A 36 8.30 -11.15 -13.39
N LYS A 37 8.31 -12.49 -13.31
CA LYS A 37 8.11 -13.36 -14.49
C LYS A 37 6.70 -13.20 -15.05
N ASP A 38 5.69 -13.14 -14.20
CA ASP A 38 4.30 -12.96 -14.58
C ASP A 38 4.07 -11.57 -15.18
N PHE A 39 4.63 -10.52 -14.56
CA PHE A 39 4.62 -9.18 -15.13
C PHE A 39 5.24 -9.15 -16.53
N SER A 40 6.45 -9.70 -16.69
CA SER A 40 7.12 -9.75 -18.00
C SER A 40 6.33 -10.53 -19.04
N LYS A 41 5.62 -11.59 -18.64
CA LYS A 41 4.87 -12.46 -19.55
C LYS A 41 3.52 -11.88 -19.96
N PHE A 42 2.82 -11.23 -19.04
CA PHE A 42 1.42 -10.83 -19.23
C PHE A 42 1.21 -9.32 -19.42
N GLN A 43 2.15 -8.49 -18.99
CA GLN A 43 2.01 -7.04 -19.04
C GLN A 43 2.93 -6.38 -20.09
N VAL A 44 3.97 -7.08 -20.56
CA VAL A 44 4.95 -6.56 -21.53
C VAL A 44 4.79 -7.22 -22.92
N SER A 45 3.62 -7.75 -23.25
CA SER A 45 3.40 -8.51 -24.49
C SER A 45 3.20 -7.66 -25.76
N ASP A 46 2.79 -6.40 -25.62
CA ASP A 46 2.53 -5.51 -26.76
C ASP A 46 3.82 -4.96 -27.38
N THR A 47 3.75 -4.62 -28.67
CA THR A 47 4.92 -4.21 -29.47
C THR A 47 5.15 -2.70 -29.51
N LEU A 48 4.18 -1.91 -29.06
CA LEU A 48 4.25 -0.45 -29.07
C LEU A 48 3.75 0.08 -27.73
N TYR A 49 4.68 0.62 -26.94
CA TYR A 49 4.36 1.38 -25.74
C TYR A 49 4.74 2.84 -25.93
N ASN A 50 3.84 3.73 -25.54
CA ASN A 50 4.21 5.12 -25.32
C ASN A 50 4.80 5.28 -23.90
N LYS A 51 5.31 6.47 -23.59
CA LYS A 51 5.93 6.76 -22.30
C LYS A 51 4.96 6.57 -21.12
N ASP A 52 3.71 6.97 -21.29
CA ASP A 52 2.70 6.93 -20.25
C ASP A 52 2.30 5.48 -19.95
N ASP A 53 2.18 4.64 -20.98
CA ASP A 53 1.93 3.20 -20.83
C ASP A 53 3.05 2.54 -20.01
N VAL A 54 4.31 2.80 -20.33
CA VAL A 54 5.46 2.24 -19.57
C VAL A 54 5.45 2.72 -18.12
N GLN A 55 5.13 4.00 -17.88
CA GLN A 55 5.05 4.54 -16.53
C GLN A 55 3.92 3.89 -15.71
N GLU A 56 2.76 3.68 -16.32
CA GLU A 56 1.64 3.00 -15.67
C GLU A 56 1.97 1.55 -15.34
N LEU A 57 2.59 0.84 -16.29
CA LEU A 57 3.07 -0.53 -16.09
C LEU A 57 4.08 -0.64 -14.94
N LEU A 58 5.04 0.28 -14.85
CA LEU A 58 6.02 0.30 -13.77
C LEU A 58 5.38 0.62 -12.42
N LYS A 59 4.46 1.59 -12.36
CA LYS A 59 3.72 1.91 -11.12
C LYS A 59 2.89 0.71 -10.64
N LYS A 60 2.28 -0.03 -11.57
CA LYS A 60 1.51 -1.23 -11.25
C LYS A 60 2.41 -2.34 -10.69
N LEU A 61 3.59 -2.55 -11.29
CA LEU A 61 4.58 -3.49 -10.76
C LEU A 61 5.06 -3.08 -9.36
N GLU A 62 5.37 -1.80 -9.17
CA GLU A 62 5.80 -1.24 -7.87
C GLU A 62 4.74 -1.49 -6.79
N ALA A 63 3.47 -1.16 -7.07
CA ALA A 63 2.36 -1.39 -6.15
C ALA A 63 2.17 -2.88 -5.82
N ASN A 64 2.26 -3.76 -6.83
CA ASN A 64 2.15 -5.21 -6.62
C ASN A 64 3.29 -5.74 -5.74
N LEU A 65 4.53 -5.30 -6.01
CA LEU A 65 5.71 -5.70 -5.24
C LEU A 65 5.63 -5.18 -3.80
N GLU A 66 5.17 -3.96 -3.59
CA GLU A 66 4.97 -3.41 -2.24
C GLU A 66 3.97 -4.26 -1.43
N VAL A 67 2.83 -4.61 -2.03
CA VAL A 67 1.83 -5.48 -1.38
C VAL A 67 2.42 -6.86 -1.07
N LEU A 68 3.13 -7.46 -2.03
CA LEU A 68 3.75 -8.78 -1.86
C LEU A 68 4.83 -8.77 -0.78
N MET A 69 5.74 -7.77 -0.80
CA MET A 69 6.79 -7.63 0.21
C MET A 69 6.21 -7.41 1.60
N ASN A 70 5.22 -6.53 1.75
CA ASN A 70 4.57 -6.29 3.04
C ASN A 70 3.90 -7.56 3.58
N LYS A 71 3.26 -8.34 2.71
CA LYS A 71 2.66 -9.64 3.07
C LYS A 71 3.71 -10.63 3.58
N GLU A 72 4.81 -10.83 2.85
CA GLU A 72 5.84 -11.81 3.24
C GLU A 72 6.64 -11.36 4.46
N VAL A 73 6.97 -10.07 4.59
CA VAL A 73 7.62 -9.51 5.78
C VAL A 73 6.72 -9.68 7.01
N SER A 74 5.43 -9.36 6.90
CA SER A 74 4.46 -9.53 8.00
C SER A 74 4.37 -10.99 8.44
N LYS A 75 4.34 -11.93 7.48
CA LYS A 75 4.36 -13.37 7.75
C LYS A 75 5.61 -13.78 8.53
N ILE A 76 6.79 -13.29 8.16
CA ILE A 76 8.04 -13.54 8.90
C ILE A 76 7.98 -12.97 10.32
N ILE A 77 7.49 -11.73 10.49
CA ILE A 77 7.30 -11.12 11.81
C ILE A 77 6.39 -11.98 12.70
N HIS A 78 5.26 -12.45 12.16
CA HIS A 78 4.35 -13.33 12.90
C HIS A 78 5.00 -14.67 13.26
N MET A 79 5.80 -15.26 12.36
CA MET A 79 6.56 -16.48 12.66
C MET A 79 7.57 -16.26 13.79
N CYS A 80 8.30 -15.14 13.79
CA CYS A 80 9.18 -14.75 14.89
C CYS A 80 8.40 -14.59 16.20
N GLY A 81 7.23 -13.93 16.17
CA GLY A 81 6.37 -13.77 17.34
C GLY A 81 5.88 -15.10 17.90
N VAL A 82 5.51 -16.06 17.04
CA VAL A 82 5.14 -17.42 17.46
C VAL A 82 6.33 -18.13 18.11
N TYR A 83 7.52 -18.04 17.52
CA TYR A 83 8.72 -18.64 18.10
C TYR A 83 9.05 -18.08 19.49
N VAL A 84 9.04 -16.74 19.63
CA VAL A 84 9.23 -16.08 20.93
C VAL A 84 8.17 -16.53 21.93
N LYS A 85 6.90 -16.61 21.52
CA LYS A 85 5.81 -17.10 22.39
C LYS A 85 6.07 -18.53 22.88
N ILE A 86 6.48 -19.43 22.00
CA ILE A 86 6.82 -20.82 22.36
C ILE A 86 8.01 -20.81 23.34
N PHE A 87 9.07 -20.08 23.03
CA PHE A 87 10.25 -19.96 23.88
C PHE A 87 9.88 -19.48 25.30
N LEU A 88 9.08 -18.41 25.41
CA LEU A 88 8.62 -17.88 26.69
C LEU A 88 7.74 -18.87 27.45
N SER A 89 6.92 -19.66 26.76
CA SER A 89 6.09 -20.68 27.42
C SER A 89 6.92 -21.82 28.03
N VAL A 90 8.11 -22.09 27.48
CA VAL A 90 9.04 -23.09 28.01
C VAL A 90 9.88 -22.52 29.16
N CYS A 91 10.13 -21.22 29.16
CA CYS A 91 10.95 -20.52 30.15
C CYS A 91 10.11 -19.83 31.27
N SER A 92 8.99 -20.44 31.67
CA SER A 92 7.90 -19.84 32.48
C SER A 92 8.28 -19.11 33.78
N ASP A 93 9.50 -19.29 34.29
CA ASP A 93 9.97 -18.73 35.57
C ASP A 93 10.90 -17.50 35.42
N GLN A 94 11.16 -17.02 34.20
CA GLN A 94 12.04 -15.87 33.96
C GLN A 94 11.31 -14.66 33.39
N GLU A 95 11.56 -13.49 33.97
CA GLU A 95 11.15 -12.21 33.37
C GLU A 95 11.96 -11.99 32.09
N PHE A 96 11.26 -12.00 30.95
CA PHE A 96 11.86 -11.71 29.65
C PHE A 96 11.88 -10.20 29.41
N HIS A 97 13.08 -9.66 29.23
CA HIS A 97 13.29 -8.31 28.73
C HIS A 97 14.17 -8.36 27.48
N ALA A 98 13.58 -7.97 26.34
CA ALA A 98 14.33 -7.80 25.11
C ALA A 98 15.08 -6.46 25.15
N ASP A 99 16.40 -6.49 25.12
CA ASP A 99 17.22 -5.29 24.89
C ASP A 99 17.35 -5.07 23.37
N PHE A 100 16.54 -4.17 22.83
CA PHE A 100 16.53 -3.87 21.40
C PHE A 100 17.87 -3.30 20.91
N ASN A 101 18.64 -2.63 21.78
CA ASN A 101 19.98 -2.11 21.43
C ASN A 101 20.97 -3.24 21.14
N PHE A 102 20.74 -4.41 21.75
CA PHE A 102 21.57 -5.59 21.55
C PHE A 102 21.20 -6.33 20.25
N ILE A 103 19.92 -6.29 19.85
CA ILE A 103 19.43 -6.93 18.61
C ILE A 103 20.04 -6.26 17.36
N GLU A 104 20.23 -4.95 17.39
CA GLU A 104 20.83 -4.18 16.29
C GLU A 104 22.37 -4.21 16.30
N ASN A 105 22.99 -4.89 17.27
CA ASN A 105 24.44 -4.92 17.40
C ASN A 105 25.08 -5.70 16.25
N ALA A 106 25.80 -4.98 15.38
CA ALA A 106 26.47 -5.54 14.21
C ALA A 106 27.41 -6.73 14.51
N LYS A 107 28.06 -6.75 15.69
CA LYS A 107 28.95 -7.86 16.08
C LYS A 107 28.18 -9.14 16.34
N ILE A 108 26.99 -9.03 16.91
CA ILE A 108 26.12 -10.16 17.26
C ILE A 108 25.47 -10.70 16.00
N ILE A 109 25.03 -9.80 15.12
CA ILE A 109 24.56 -10.16 13.79
C ILE A 109 25.64 -10.95 13.04
N GLU A 110 26.90 -10.53 13.11
CA GLU A 110 28.00 -11.25 12.46
C GLU A 110 28.24 -12.64 13.08
N GLN A 111 28.16 -12.77 14.41
CA GLN A 111 28.22 -14.06 15.07
C GLN A 111 27.10 -15.01 14.63
N MET A 112 25.88 -14.49 14.46
CA MET A 112 24.75 -15.28 13.94
C MET A 112 25.00 -15.77 12.51
N LYS A 113 25.59 -14.95 11.64
CA LYS A 113 25.98 -15.38 10.28
C LYS A 113 27.05 -16.48 10.27
N ILE A 114 27.98 -16.45 11.22
CA ILE A 114 29.00 -17.50 11.36
C ILE A 114 28.32 -18.83 11.72
N LEU A 115 27.39 -18.78 12.67
CA LEU A 115 26.64 -19.96 13.12
C LEU A 115 25.71 -20.52 12.04
N GLU A 116 25.07 -19.64 11.26
CA GLU A 116 24.28 -19.98 10.07
C GLU A 116 25.07 -20.84 9.08
N LYS A 117 26.34 -20.50 8.85
CA LYS A 117 27.24 -21.24 7.95
C LYS A 117 27.80 -22.53 8.55
N GLY A 118 27.32 -22.93 9.73
CA GLY A 118 27.80 -24.11 10.46
C GLY A 118 29.15 -23.88 11.18
N GLY A 119 29.58 -22.62 11.30
CA GLY A 119 30.71 -22.27 12.13
C GLY A 119 30.38 -22.39 13.61
N THR A 120 31.39 -22.73 14.42
CA THR A 120 31.26 -22.70 15.88
C THR A 120 31.63 -21.31 16.37
N ILE A 121 30.81 -20.71 17.24
CA ILE A 121 31.17 -19.46 17.90
C ILE A 121 32.22 -19.81 18.96
N VAL A 122 33.49 -19.59 18.64
CA VAL A 122 34.61 -19.68 19.58
C VAL A 122 34.78 -18.29 20.18
N GLU A 123 34.50 -18.13 21.49
CA GLU A 123 34.63 -16.84 22.16
C GLU A 123 36.06 -16.32 22.08
N ASP A 124 36.21 -15.05 21.70
CA ASP A 124 37.26 -14.21 22.25
C ASP A 124 36.56 -13.16 23.14
N LYS A 125 36.46 -13.52 24.42
CA LYS A 125 35.86 -12.82 25.57
C LYS A 125 34.33 -12.85 25.70
N PRO A 126 33.82 -13.06 26.93
CA PRO A 126 32.41 -13.03 27.20
C PRO A 126 31.86 -11.64 26.87
N LEU A 127 30.78 -11.62 26.10
CA LEU A 127 29.87 -10.48 25.96
C LEU A 127 29.15 -10.26 27.29
N GLN A 128 29.92 -10.00 28.35
CA GLN A 128 29.39 -9.33 29.51
C GLN A 128 29.03 -7.93 29.01
N SER A 129 27.74 -7.63 28.95
CA SER A 129 27.29 -6.28 29.21
C SER A 129 27.85 -5.93 30.59
N LYS A 130 29.06 -5.37 30.63
CA LYS A 130 29.47 -4.55 31.75
C LYS A 130 28.59 -3.31 31.65
N ILE A 131 27.33 -3.46 32.06
CA ILE A 131 26.65 -2.42 32.81
C ILE A 131 27.53 -2.26 34.05
N ARG A 132 28.57 -1.44 33.91
CA ARG A 132 29.18 -0.80 35.05
C ARG A 132 28.01 -0.03 35.66
N TYR A 133 27.46 -0.55 36.75
CA TYR A 133 26.99 0.31 37.82
C TYR A 133 28.21 1.08 38.31
N SER A 134 28.66 2.06 37.52
CA SER A 134 29.53 3.11 37.98
C SER A 134 28.83 3.69 39.18
N ARG A 135 29.52 3.62 40.33
CA ARG A 135 29.14 4.27 41.58
C ARG A 135 28.38 5.56 41.26
N LEU A 136 27.13 5.57 41.70
CA LEU A 136 26.26 6.73 41.85
C LEU A 136 27.03 8.06 41.84
N PRO A 137 26.98 8.82 40.74
CA PRO A 137 26.75 10.25 40.91
C PRO A 137 25.36 10.33 41.54
N THR A 138 25.27 10.93 42.73
CA THR A 138 24.05 11.35 43.44
C THR A 138 22.75 11.07 42.67
N ILE A 139 21.96 10.09 43.14
CA ILE A 139 20.66 9.66 42.58
C ILE A 139 19.84 10.84 42.05
N ASP A 140 19.86 11.97 42.78
CA ASP A 140 19.16 13.19 42.40
C ASP A 140 19.55 13.72 41.02
N THR A 141 20.85 13.79 40.69
CA THR A 141 21.30 14.31 39.38
C THR A 141 20.92 13.43 38.20
N ALA A 142 20.89 12.10 38.36
CA ALA A 142 20.51 11.18 37.30
C ALA A 142 18.98 11.14 37.10
N LEU A 143 18.21 11.14 38.20
CA LEU A 143 16.75 11.27 38.14
C LEU A 143 16.34 12.60 37.52
N GLN A 144 17.01 13.69 37.90
CA GLN A 144 16.69 15.03 37.42
C GLN A 144 17.01 15.17 35.92
N LYS A 145 18.09 14.54 35.45
CA LYS A 145 18.39 14.46 34.00
C LYS A 145 17.36 13.62 33.25
N GLN A 146 16.93 12.48 33.80
CA GLN A 146 15.90 11.64 33.18
C GLN A 146 14.53 12.34 33.17
N MET A 147 14.19 13.09 34.21
CA MET A 147 12.99 13.93 34.24
C MET A 147 13.06 15.06 33.21
N GLU A 148 14.23 15.67 33.01
CA GLU A 148 14.42 16.72 32.00
C GLU A 148 14.34 16.16 30.57
N GLU A 149 14.90 14.97 30.33
CA GLU A 149 14.79 14.26 29.05
C GLU A 149 13.35 13.84 28.77
N MET A 150 12.64 13.30 29.77
CA MET A 150 11.22 12.95 29.66
C MET A 150 10.34 14.18 29.47
N ALA A 151 10.66 15.31 30.09
CA ALA A 151 9.95 16.57 29.88
C ALA A 151 10.15 17.08 28.44
N LYS A 152 11.37 17.00 27.90
CA LYS A 152 11.66 17.36 26.50
C LYS A 152 10.94 16.44 25.52
N GLU A 153 10.91 15.14 25.79
CA GLU A 153 10.17 14.18 24.97
C GLU A 153 8.67 14.44 25.01
N ASN A 154 8.11 14.73 26.19
CA ASN A 154 6.69 15.04 26.34
C ASN A 154 6.32 16.35 25.62
N ASP A 155 7.17 17.38 25.71
CA ASP A 155 6.97 18.63 24.96
C ASP A 155 7.09 18.42 23.45
N PHE A 156 8.04 17.58 23.00
CA PHE A 156 8.13 17.19 21.60
C PHE A 156 6.88 16.45 21.12
N LEU A 157 6.41 15.46 21.90
CA LEU A 157 5.20 14.70 21.58
C LEU A 157 3.95 15.59 21.59
N LYS A 158 3.85 16.58 22.49
CA LYS A 158 2.77 17.57 22.47
C LYS A 158 2.80 18.44 21.22
N GLN A 159 3.97 18.95 20.84
CA GLN A 159 4.13 19.74 19.61
C GLN A 159 3.82 18.91 18.37
N TYR A 160 4.25 17.65 18.34
CA TYR A 160 3.98 16.74 17.24
C TYR A 160 2.49 16.40 17.14
N ASN A 161 1.83 16.09 18.26
CA ASN A 161 0.38 15.89 18.30
C ASN A 161 -0.39 17.15 17.85
N GLN A 162 0.06 18.34 18.25
CA GLN A 162 -0.55 19.59 17.80
C GLN A 162 -0.40 19.79 16.28
N LYS A 163 0.76 19.44 15.70
CA LYS A 163 0.95 19.46 14.24
C LYS A 163 0.02 18.48 13.53
N LEU A 164 -0.06 17.24 14.00
CA LEU A 164 -0.97 16.23 13.45
C LEU A 164 -2.44 16.65 13.55
N GLN A 165 -2.84 17.26 14.66
CA GLN A 165 -4.20 17.80 14.81
C GLN A 165 -4.49 18.92 13.80
N ASN A 166 -3.54 19.83 13.57
CA ASN A 166 -3.69 20.88 12.57
C ASN A 166 -3.78 20.31 11.15
N GLU A 167 -2.98 19.30 10.82
CA GLU A 167 -3.01 18.62 9.52
C GLU A 167 -4.35 17.88 9.31
N LEU A 168 -4.87 17.21 10.34
CA LEU A 168 -6.21 16.60 10.30
C LEU A 168 -7.33 17.62 10.09
N ILE A 169 -7.21 18.82 10.67
CA ILE A 169 -8.17 19.90 10.46
C ILE A 169 -8.12 20.39 9.01
N LEU A 170 -6.92 20.54 8.43
CA LEU A 170 -6.74 20.94 7.03
C LEU A 170 -7.32 19.90 6.06
N LEU A 171 -6.96 18.62 6.24
CA LEU A 171 -7.49 17.51 5.45
C LEU A 171 -9.02 17.42 5.51
N LYS A 172 -9.61 17.60 6.69
CA LYS A 172 -11.08 17.62 6.82
C LYS A 172 -11.70 18.80 6.09
N LYS A 173 -11.05 19.96 6.08
CA LYS A 173 -11.54 21.14 5.36
C LYS A 173 -11.48 20.94 3.84
N GLU A 174 -10.39 20.34 3.35
CA GLU A 174 -10.27 19.96 1.94
C GLU A 174 -11.32 18.93 1.54
N GLN A 175 -11.56 17.90 2.36
CA GLN A 175 -12.60 16.89 2.12
C GLN A 175 -14.01 17.50 2.00
N VAL A 176 -14.34 18.51 2.82
CA VAL A 176 -15.63 19.22 2.73
C VAL A 176 -15.70 20.04 1.44
N SER A 177 -14.62 20.74 1.08
CA SER A 177 -14.53 21.49 -0.18
C SER A 177 -14.70 20.59 -1.40
N ASP A 178 -14.08 19.41 -1.40
CA ASP A 178 -14.20 18.43 -2.48
C ASP A 178 -15.61 17.85 -2.56
N ALA A 179 -16.26 17.59 -1.41
CA ALA A 179 -17.64 17.14 -1.38
C ALA A 179 -18.61 18.18 -1.99
N ASP A 180 -18.40 19.47 -1.71
CA ASP A 180 -19.18 20.56 -2.30
C ASP A 180 -18.95 20.65 -3.83
N GLN A 181 -17.71 20.47 -4.29
CA GLN A 181 -17.40 20.44 -5.74
C GLN A 181 -18.05 19.24 -6.42
N VAL A 182 -18.01 18.06 -5.81
CA VAL A 182 -18.68 16.85 -6.32
C VAL A 182 -20.18 17.07 -6.42
N GLY A 183 -20.80 17.72 -5.43
CA GLY A 183 -22.21 18.10 -5.48
C GLY A 183 -22.52 19.02 -6.67
N SER A 184 -21.71 20.07 -6.86
CA SER A 184 -21.87 21.00 -7.98
C SER A 184 -21.72 20.32 -9.35
N PHE A 185 -20.73 19.44 -9.52
CA PHE A 185 -20.58 18.68 -10.76
C PHE A 185 -21.73 17.71 -10.99
N GLN A 186 -22.25 17.08 -9.94
CA GLN A 186 -23.41 16.20 -10.05
C GLN A 186 -24.65 16.95 -10.54
N ASP A 187 -24.86 18.17 -10.05
CA ASP A 187 -25.96 19.04 -10.50
C ASP A 187 -25.80 19.46 -11.97
N GLN A 188 -24.58 19.83 -12.39
CA GLN A 188 -24.28 20.13 -13.80
C GLN A 188 -24.52 18.92 -14.71
N ILE A 189 -24.11 17.72 -14.29
CA ILE A 189 -24.36 16.48 -15.03
C ILE A 189 -25.87 16.24 -15.19
N ASN A 190 -26.65 16.47 -14.13
CA ASN A 190 -28.09 16.29 -14.16
C ASN A 190 -28.77 17.30 -15.11
N GLN A 191 -28.35 18.56 -15.08
CA GLN A 191 -28.83 19.60 -16.01
C GLN A 191 -28.52 19.24 -17.46
N LEU A 192 -27.26 18.89 -17.78
CA LEU A 192 -26.85 18.51 -19.14
C LEU A 192 -27.58 17.25 -19.63
N LYS A 193 -27.89 16.30 -18.76
CA LYS A 193 -28.70 15.13 -19.11
C LYS A 193 -30.14 15.53 -19.47
N GLN A 194 -30.74 16.43 -18.70
CA GLN A 194 -32.09 16.92 -18.94
C GLN A 194 -32.17 17.70 -20.26
N GLU A 195 -31.21 18.60 -20.52
CA GLU A 195 -31.11 19.33 -21.78
C GLU A 195 -30.95 18.39 -22.99
N ASN A 196 -30.06 17.39 -22.88
CA ASN A 196 -29.90 16.39 -23.93
C ASN A 196 -31.19 15.60 -24.20
N GLN A 197 -31.95 15.28 -23.16
CA GLN A 197 -33.22 14.57 -23.31
C GLN A 197 -34.26 15.45 -24.02
N GLN A 198 -34.35 16.74 -23.68
CA GLN A 198 -35.22 17.71 -24.34
C GLN A 198 -34.84 17.90 -25.81
N LEU A 199 -33.55 18.10 -26.11
CA LEU A 199 -33.03 18.22 -27.47
C LEU A 199 -33.34 16.99 -28.32
N LYS A 200 -33.22 15.78 -27.76
CA LYS A 200 -33.59 14.53 -28.44
C LYS A 200 -35.07 14.51 -28.80
N GLN A 201 -35.96 14.87 -27.87
CA GLN A 201 -37.40 14.92 -28.11
C GLN A 201 -37.77 15.97 -29.17
N GLU A 202 -37.13 17.14 -29.13
CA GLU A 202 -37.34 18.17 -30.15
C GLU A 202 -36.88 17.72 -31.55
N MET A 203 -35.72 17.06 -31.64
CA MET A 203 -35.24 16.51 -32.91
C MET A 203 -36.17 15.42 -33.45
N GLU A 204 -36.69 14.54 -32.59
CA GLU A 204 -37.65 13.51 -32.98
C GLU A 204 -38.96 14.13 -33.49
N LYS A 205 -39.45 15.19 -32.84
CA LYS A 205 -40.61 15.94 -33.31
C LYS A 205 -40.37 16.57 -34.69
N LYS A 206 -39.23 17.26 -34.88
CA LYS A 206 -38.86 17.85 -36.18
C LYS A 206 -38.70 16.80 -37.28
N LEU A 207 -38.17 15.63 -36.94
CA LEU A 207 -38.05 14.51 -37.87
C LEU A 207 -39.43 14.02 -38.31
N ASN A 208 -40.36 13.83 -37.37
CA ASN A 208 -41.74 13.45 -37.66
C ASN A 208 -42.45 14.48 -38.55
N ASP A 209 -42.29 15.77 -38.28
CA ASP A 209 -42.83 16.85 -39.12
C ASP A 209 -42.25 16.77 -40.55
N CYS A 210 -40.95 16.55 -40.69
CA CYS A 210 -40.28 16.42 -42.00
C CYS A 210 -40.81 15.23 -42.81
N VAL A 211 -41.07 14.09 -42.16
CA VAL A 211 -41.70 12.92 -42.79
C VAL A 211 -43.09 13.28 -43.32
N GLN A 212 -43.91 13.97 -42.54
CA GLN A 212 -45.24 14.42 -42.98
C GLN A 212 -45.16 15.38 -44.18
N PHE A 213 -44.23 16.34 -44.15
CA PHE A 213 -43.99 17.25 -45.28
C PHE A 213 -43.56 16.50 -46.55
N LYS A 214 -42.71 15.48 -46.42
CA LYS A 214 -42.28 14.64 -47.55
C LYS A 214 -43.47 13.89 -48.16
N THR A 215 -44.33 13.30 -47.34
CA THR A 215 -45.55 12.61 -47.78
C THR A 215 -46.52 13.57 -48.47
N LEU A 216 -46.73 14.77 -47.89
CA LEU A 216 -47.59 15.79 -48.48
C LEU A 216 -47.06 16.27 -49.84
N LYS A 217 -45.74 16.49 -49.94
CA LYS A 217 -45.08 16.88 -51.20
C LYS A 217 -45.28 15.83 -52.28
N GLN A 218 -45.15 14.54 -51.96
CA GLN A 218 -45.38 13.45 -52.89
C GLN A 218 -46.84 13.42 -53.37
N MET A 219 -47.81 13.54 -52.46
CA MET A 219 -49.24 13.59 -52.80
C MET A 219 -49.58 14.77 -53.73
N ILE A 220 -49.01 15.95 -53.47
CA ILE A 220 -49.20 17.13 -54.33
C ILE A 220 -48.61 16.89 -55.72
N GLN A 221 -47.42 16.28 -55.81
CA GLN A 221 -46.80 15.93 -57.09
C GLN A 221 -47.67 14.96 -57.89
N GLU A 222 -48.22 13.92 -57.26
CA GLU A 222 -49.14 12.96 -57.87
C GLU A 222 -50.43 13.63 -58.35
N LYS A 223 -51.03 14.50 -57.52
CA LYS A 223 -52.23 15.27 -57.89
C LYS A 223 -51.98 16.21 -59.06
N ASN A 224 -50.84 16.91 -59.07
CA ASN A 224 -50.46 17.77 -60.18
C ASN A 224 -50.26 16.99 -61.48
N GLN A 225 -49.73 15.77 -61.41
CA GLN A 225 -49.60 14.88 -62.56
C GLN A 225 -50.97 14.46 -63.11
N GLN A 226 -51.90 14.05 -62.23
CA GLN A 226 -53.28 13.72 -62.61
C GLN A 226 -54.02 14.90 -63.27
N ILE A 227 -53.83 16.13 -62.76
CA ILE A 227 -54.42 17.34 -63.35
C ILE A 227 -53.89 17.55 -64.78
N LYS A 228 -52.58 17.43 -64.99
CA LYS A 228 -51.98 17.56 -66.33
C LYS A 228 -52.56 16.52 -67.30
N GLU A 229 -52.71 15.27 -66.87
CA GLU A 229 -53.30 14.21 -67.69
C GLU A 229 -54.76 14.48 -68.05
N LEU A 230 -55.56 14.98 -67.10
CA LEU A 230 -56.95 15.36 -67.36
C LEU A 230 -57.05 16.55 -68.32
N GLN A 231 -56.16 17.54 -68.17
CA GLN A 231 -56.09 18.68 -69.10
C GLN A 231 -55.76 18.23 -70.53
N MET A 232 -54.86 17.26 -70.71
CA MET A 232 -54.54 16.71 -72.03
C MET A 232 -55.72 15.94 -72.66
N LYS A 233 -56.59 15.31 -71.85
CA LYS A 233 -57.75 14.56 -72.34
C LYS A 233 -58.96 15.42 -72.70
N LEU A 234 -58.98 16.68 -72.26
CA LEU A 234 -60.07 17.63 -72.51
C LEU A 234 -59.81 18.56 -73.71
N GLN A 235 -58.64 18.45 -74.33
CA GLN A 235 -58.28 19.10 -75.60
C GLN A 235 -58.43 18.11 -76.76
#